data_AF-A0A924L1Y3-F1
#
_entry.id   AF-A0A924L1Y3-F1
#
_cell.length_a   1.000
_cell.length_b   1.000
_cell.length_c   1.000
_cell.angle_alpha   90.00
_cell.angle_beta   90.00
_cell.angle_gamma   90.00
#
_symmetry.space_group_name_H-M   'P 1'
#
loop_
_entity.id
_entity.type
_entity.pdbx_description
1 polymer ?
#
loop_
_entity_poly.entity_id
_entity_poly.type
_entity_poly.pdbx_seq_one_letter_code
_entity_poly.pdbx_strand_id
1 'polypeptide(L)'
;MQLHIANGWLVFCITFGVMLFTTFIMGRLGRYFYTEDVVLRRFSIMDLQWPGSALELQNLIHGIYRLPAKRSTTVISALKKHLYADFLFMPAAYGSIFLLCMKISWKMDYFGPEIFAFLAWLQIIPFMLDIYENIYLLQKLKPDFKKTSDETFKRMQRVEIIKWGIPLGSLILALSAVLYFWLNGMYDKGSLLYVGILIGEVLFFLLAGKMAAKLMKAG
;
A
#
# COMPACT_ATOMS: atom_id res chain seq x y z
N MET A 1 7.49 -25.02 -6.87
CA MET A 1 6.44 -25.45 -5.93
C MET A 1 5.10 -24.96 -6.46
N GLN A 2 4.20 -25.85 -6.88
CA GLN A 2 2.92 -25.47 -7.50
C GLN A 2 1.82 -25.49 -6.43
N LEU A 3 1.25 -24.32 -6.11
CA LEU A 3 0.17 -24.17 -5.11
C LEU A 3 -1.18 -24.08 -5.80
N HIS A 4 -1.98 -25.15 -5.80
CA HIS A 4 -3.30 -25.14 -6.46
C HIS A 4 -4.37 -24.38 -5.66
N ILE A 5 -4.71 -23.16 -6.11
CA ILE A 5 -5.77 -22.33 -5.52
C ILE A 5 -7.07 -22.49 -6.31
N ALA A 6 -8.05 -23.17 -5.71
CA ALA A 6 -9.40 -23.27 -6.24
C ALA A 6 -9.99 -21.86 -6.41
N ASN A 7 -10.46 -21.56 -7.63
CA ASN A 7 -11.01 -20.25 -8.02
C ASN A 7 -10.14 -19.04 -7.65
N GLY A 8 -8.83 -19.10 -7.92
CA GLY A 8 -7.92 -18.01 -7.54
C GLY A 8 -8.22 -16.63 -8.15
N TRP A 9 -9.05 -16.52 -9.20
CA TRP A 9 -9.54 -15.23 -9.70
C TRP A 9 -10.53 -14.58 -8.74
N LEU A 10 -11.43 -15.37 -8.15
CA LEU A 10 -12.34 -14.89 -7.12
C LEU A 10 -11.57 -14.43 -5.88
N VAL A 11 -10.61 -15.23 -5.42
CA VAL A 11 -9.76 -14.87 -4.27
C VAL A 11 -8.99 -13.58 -4.56
N PHE A 12 -8.44 -13.42 -5.77
CA PHE A 12 -7.78 -12.19 -6.20
C PHE A 12 -8.72 -10.98 -6.15
N CYS A 13 -9.96 -11.10 -6.65
CA CYS A 13 -10.93 -10.01 -6.58
C CYS A 13 -11.24 -9.64 -5.12
N ILE A 14 -11.44 -10.63 -4.25
CA ILE A 14 -11.70 -10.39 -2.83
C ILE A 14 -10.52 -9.65 -2.17
N THR A 15 -9.29 -10.12 -2.36
CA THR A 15 -8.11 -9.46 -1.76
C THR A 15 -7.91 -8.06 -2.35
N PHE A 16 -8.17 -7.87 -3.65
CA PHE A 16 -8.09 -6.57 -4.29
C PHE A 16 -9.18 -5.61 -3.78
N GLY A 17 -10.41 -6.09 -3.60
CA GLY A 17 -11.49 -5.32 -3.00
C GLY A 17 -11.20 -4.90 -1.55
N VAL A 18 -10.61 -5.79 -0.73
CA VAL A 18 -10.15 -5.44 0.63
C VAL A 18 -9.04 -4.38 0.59
N MET A 19 -8.10 -4.51 -0.35
CA MET A 19 -7.04 -3.52 -0.57
C MET A 19 -7.63 -2.14 -0.95
N LEU A 20 -8.60 -2.09 -1.86
CA LEU A 20 -9.28 -0.84 -2.22
C LEU A 20 -10.08 -0.24 -1.06
N PHE A 21 -10.78 -1.08 -0.29
CA PHE A 21 -11.54 -0.65 0.87
C PHE A 21 -10.66 -0.02 1.95
N THR A 22 -9.55 -0.68 2.27
CA THR A 22 -8.57 -0.16 3.24
C THR A 22 -7.88 1.10 2.72
N THR A 23 -7.54 1.17 1.43
CA THR A 23 -7.03 2.39 0.77
C THR A 23 -8.01 3.55 0.90
N PHE A 24 -9.31 3.29 0.71
CA PHE A 24 -10.35 4.30 0.87
C PHE A 24 -10.40 4.83 2.31
N ILE A 25 -10.35 3.94 3.32
CA ILE A 25 -10.30 4.34 4.74
C ILE A 25 -9.05 5.17 5.02
N MET A 26 -7.88 4.70 4.60
CA MET A 26 -6.60 5.39 4.78
C MET A 26 -6.58 6.77 4.12
N GLY A 27 -7.10 6.88 2.90
CA GLY A 27 -7.24 8.16 2.19
C GLY A 27 -8.19 9.16 2.87
N ARG A 28 -9.16 8.67 3.65
CA ARG A 28 -10.01 9.52 4.51
C ARG A 28 -9.26 9.99 5.75
N LEU A 29 -8.52 9.08 6.41
CA LEU A 29 -7.70 9.41 7.57
C LEU A 29 -6.57 10.41 7.23
N GLY A 30 -5.96 10.27 6.05
CA GLY A 30 -4.92 11.18 5.55
C GLY A 30 -5.38 12.62 5.28
N ARG A 31 -6.67 12.93 5.43
CA ARG A 31 -7.19 14.32 5.39
C ARG A 31 -6.95 15.08 6.69
N TYR A 32 -6.66 14.36 7.78
CA TYR A 32 -6.37 14.93 9.09
C TYR A 32 -4.86 15.09 9.35
N PHE A 33 -4.01 14.79 8.37
CA PHE A 33 -2.56 14.84 8.53
C PHE A 33 -2.04 16.26 8.37
N TYR A 34 -1.80 16.93 9.49
CA TYR A 34 -1.26 18.28 9.55
C TYR A 34 -0.08 18.35 10.51
N THR A 35 0.90 19.16 10.17
CA THR A 35 2.07 19.45 11.00
C THR A 35 2.42 20.93 10.92
N GLU A 36 3.09 21.45 11.95
CA GLU A 36 3.51 22.84 12.04
C GLU A 36 5.03 22.96 11.98
N ASP A 37 5.53 23.35 10.80
CA ASP A 37 6.97 23.47 10.48
C ASP A 37 7.26 24.87 9.93
N VAL A 38 7.04 25.91 10.75
CA VAL A 38 6.91 27.36 10.42
C VAL A 38 5.49 27.76 10.00
N VAL A 39 4.82 26.96 9.19
CA VAL A 39 3.41 27.14 8.83
C VAL A 39 2.65 25.83 8.99
N LEU A 40 1.33 25.93 9.15
CA LEU A 40 0.45 24.76 9.11
C LEU A 40 0.51 24.15 7.71
N ARG A 41 1.14 22.98 7.59
CA ARG A 41 1.22 22.23 6.33
C ARG A 41 0.50 20.89 6.44
N ARG A 42 -0.07 20.46 5.32
CA ARG A 42 -0.54 19.08 5.16
C ARG A 42 0.64 18.19 4.81
N PHE A 43 0.66 16.97 5.35
CA PHE A 43 1.66 15.97 4.99
C PHE A 43 0.96 14.64 4.61
N SER A 44 1.68 13.78 3.90
CA SER A 44 1.26 12.43 3.49
C SER A 44 1.91 11.37 4.37
N ILE A 45 1.33 10.16 4.43
CA ILE A 45 2.01 9.02 5.05
C ILE A 45 3.37 8.74 4.36
N MET A 46 3.47 9.03 3.07
CA MET A 46 4.73 8.92 2.31
C MET A 46 5.82 9.84 2.86
N ASP A 47 5.48 10.99 3.45
CA ASP A 47 6.47 11.89 4.05
C ASP A 47 7.05 11.31 5.35
N LEU A 48 6.33 10.38 6.00
CA LEU A 48 6.84 9.62 7.15
C LEU A 48 7.68 8.41 6.72
N GLN A 49 7.26 7.71 5.66
CA GLN A 49 7.92 6.49 5.18
C GLN A 49 9.18 6.82 4.38
N TRP A 50 9.13 7.88 3.56
CA TRP A 50 10.22 8.34 2.72
C TRP A 50 10.55 9.82 2.99
N PRO A 51 11.11 10.16 4.16
CA PRO A 51 11.55 11.53 4.40
C PRO A 51 12.76 11.87 3.52
N GLY A 52 12.87 13.13 3.09
CA GLY A 52 14.04 13.61 2.34
C GLY A 52 15.30 13.68 3.20
N SER A 53 15.16 13.83 4.52
CA SER A 53 16.26 13.78 5.47
C SER A 53 15.85 13.23 6.85
N ALA A 54 16.83 12.75 7.63
CA ALA A 54 16.59 12.34 9.02
C ALA A 54 16.02 13.47 9.90
N LEU A 55 16.37 14.73 9.58
CA LEU A 55 15.86 15.90 10.28
C LEU A 55 14.39 16.17 9.93
N GLU A 56 14.00 15.93 8.68
CA GLU A 56 12.63 16.16 8.22
C GLU A 56 11.62 15.27 8.95
N LEU A 57 11.93 13.99 9.16
CA LEU A 57 11.09 13.10 9.96
C LEU A 57 10.90 13.61 11.39
N GLN A 58 12.00 14.07 12.01
CA GLN A 58 11.94 14.64 13.35
C GLN A 58 11.10 15.92 13.39
N ASN A 59 11.32 16.82 12.43
CA ASN A 59 10.56 18.08 12.34
C ASN A 59 9.07 17.81 12.10
N LEU A 60 8.73 16.81 11.27
CA LEU A 60 7.36 16.41 11.01
C LEU A 60 6.69 15.92 12.29
N ILE A 61 7.32 15.01 13.04
CA ILE A 61 6.79 14.49 14.30
C ILE A 61 6.66 15.60 15.34
N HIS A 62 7.70 16.40 15.56
CA HIS A 62 7.65 17.53 16.49
C HIS A 62 6.58 18.56 16.10
N GLY A 63 6.43 18.84 14.81
CA GLY A 63 5.43 19.77 14.30
C GLY A 63 3.99 19.29 14.56
N ILE A 64 3.74 17.98 14.65
CA ILE A 64 2.43 17.45 15.07
C ILE A 64 2.14 17.81 16.54
N TYR A 65 3.16 17.79 17.40
CA TYR A 65 3.02 18.10 18.83
C TYR A 65 3.04 19.60 19.14
N ARG A 66 3.45 20.45 18.19
CA ARG A 66 3.33 21.92 18.29
C ARG A 66 1.90 22.42 18.08
N LEU A 67 1.07 21.65 17.36
CA LEU A 67 -0.33 21.99 17.13
C LEU A 67 -1.11 22.16 18.44
N PRO A 68 -2.21 22.94 18.44
CA PRO A 68 -3.14 23.00 19.56
C PRO A 68 -3.57 21.59 20.00
N ALA A 69 -3.63 21.33 21.30
CA ALA A 69 -3.78 19.97 21.87
C ALA A 69 -4.92 19.15 21.23
N LYS A 70 -6.06 19.78 20.94
CA LYS A 70 -7.20 19.14 20.25
C LYS A 70 -6.89 18.70 18.81
N ARG A 71 -6.11 19.50 18.07
CA ARG A 71 -5.67 19.15 16.71
C ARG A 71 -4.59 18.08 16.75
N SER A 72 -3.58 18.24 17.61
CA SER A 72 -2.50 17.27 17.76
C SER A 72 -3.03 15.85 18.07
N THR A 73 -3.92 15.73 19.05
CA THR A 73 -4.59 14.45 19.40
C THR A 73 -5.39 13.86 18.23
N THR A 74 -6.07 14.70 17.45
CA THR A 74 -6.79 14.27 16.24
C THR A 74 -5.82 13.70 15.20
N VAL A 75 -4.71 14.39 14.92
CA VAL A 75 -3.69 13.94 13.96
C VAL A 75 -3.08 12.62 14.41
N ILE A 76 -2.65 12.51 15.67
CA ILE A 76 -2.07 11.28 16.22
C ILE A 76 -3.06 10.12 16.18
N SER A 77 -4.34 10.36 16.53
CA SER A 77 -5.38 9.33 16.44
C SER A 77 -5.59 8.87 14.99
N ALA A 78 -5.64 9.82 14.04
CA ALA A 78 -5.79 9.50 12.63
C ALA A 78 -4.57 8.72 12.09
N LEU A 79 -3.35 9.10 12.47
CA LEU A 79 -2.12 8.39 12.10
C LEU A 79 -2.10 6.97 12.63
N LYS A 80 -2.40 6.77 13.93
CA LYS A 80 -2.46 5.43 14.51
C LYS A 80 -3.50 4.56 13.80
N LYS A 81 -4.71 5.09 13.56
CA LYS A 81 -5.75 4.38 12.81
C LYS A 81 -5.32 4.04 11.38
N HIS A 82 -4.57 4.94 10.73
CA HIS A 82 -4.04 4.69 9.39
C HIS A 82 -3.03 3.54 9.41
N LEU A 83 -2.07 3.57 10.34
CA LEU A 83 -1.08 2.49 10.51
C LEU A 83 -1.75 1.16 10.91
N TYR A 84 -2.82 1.18 11.71
CA TYR A 84 -3.60 -0.02 12.01
C TYR A 84 -4.38 -0.56 10.81
N ALA A 85 -4.99 0.32 10.02
CA ALA A 85 -5.66 -0.07 8.77
C ALA A 85 -4.66 -0.68 7.79
N ASP A 86 -3.40 -0.23 7.83
CA ASP A 86 -2.34 -0.72 6.97
C ASP A 86 -2.01 -2.21 7.26
N PHE A 87 -2.16 -2.68 8.50
CA PHE A 87 -2.04 -4.12 8.82
C PHE A 87 -3.04 -5.01 8.09
N LEU A 88 -4.20 -4.47 7.70
CA LEU A 88 -5.15 -5.19 6.86
C LEU A 88 -4.89 -4.96 5.37
N PHE A 89 -4.42 -3.76 4.99
CA PHE A 89 -4.04 -3.43 3.61
C PHE A 89 -2.89 -4.31 3.12
N MET A 90 -1.82 -4.45 3.90
CA MET A 90 -0.62 -5.21 3.55
C MET A 90 -0.91 -6.63 3.03
N PRO A 91 -1.55 -7.55 3.81
CA PRO A 91 -1.80 -8.90 3.32
C PRO A 91 -2.73 -8.92 2.11
N ALA A 92 -3.64 -7.96 1.98
CA ALA A 92 -4.52 -7.82 0.83
C ALA A 92 -3.77 -7.36 -0.43
N ALA A 93 -2.87 -6.37 -0.30
CA ALA A 93 -2.06 -5.84 -1.38
C ALA A 93 -1.02 -6.87 -1.88
N TYR A 94 -0.15 -7.34 -0.98
CA TYR A 94 0.86 -8.34 -1.31
C TYR A 94 0.23 -9.68 -1.71
N GLY A 95 -0.87 -10.06 -1.06
CA GLY A 95 -1.64 -11.25 -1.44
C GLY A 95 -2.23 -11.15 -2.85
N SER A 96 -2.76 -9.99 -3.24
CA SER A 96 -3.26 -9.78 -4.60
C SER A 96 -2.14 -9.93 -5.65
N ILE A 97 -0.97 -9.34 -5.40
CA ILE A 97 0.19 -9.45 -6.30
C ILE A 97 0.68 -10.90 -6.35
N PHE A 98 0.76 -11.58 -5.20
CA PHE A 98 1.12 -13.00 -5.11
C PHE A 98 0.19 -13.86 -5.97
N LEU A 99 -1.13 -13.69 -5.80
CA LEU A 99 -2.14 -14.46 -6.54
C LEU A 99 -2.05 -14.22 -8.04
N LEU A 100 -1.85 -12.96 -8.45
CA LEU A 100 -1.69 -12.59 -9.85
C LEU A 100 -0.45 -13.26 -10.45
N CYS A 101 0.71 -13.17 -9.78
CA CYS A 101 1.95 -13.80 -10.21
C CYS A 101 1.80 -15.34 -10.29
N MET A 102 1.19 -15.98 -9.29
CA MET A 102 0.94 -17.42 -9.32
C MET A 102 0.00 -17.84 -10.46
N LYS A 103 -0.99 -17.03 -10.80
CA LYS A 103 -1.89 -17.31 -11.93
C LYS A 103 -1.17 -17.23 -13.28
N ILE A 104 -0.26 -16.28 -13.43
CA ILE A 104 0.54 -16.12 -14.65
C ILE A 104 1.58 -17.22 -14.76
N SER A 105 2.20 -17.61 -13.64
CA SER A 105 3.15 -18.73 -13.57
C SER A 105 2.57 -20.01 -14.20
N TRP A 106 1.29 -20.29 -13.98
CA TRP A 106 0.62 -21.47 -14.57
C TRP A 106 0.28 -21.37 -16.05
N LYS A 107 0.29 -20.16 -16.60
CA LYS A 107 -0.04 -19.89 -18.00
C LYS A 107 1.19 -19.76 -18.88
N MET A 108 2.36 -19.60 -18.27
CA MET A 108 3.63 -19.49 -18.98
C MET A 108 4.20 -20.88 -19.27
N ASP A 109 5.01 -20.94 -20.32
CA ASP A 109 5.84 -22.10 -20.66
C ASP A 109 7.32 -21.81 -20.35
N TYR A 110 8.16 -22.85 -20.46
CA TYR A 110 9.61 -22.77 -20.26
C TYR A 110 9.99 -22.25 -18.87
N PHE A 111 10.75 -21.13 -18.80
CA PHE A 111 11.23 -20.53 -17.55
C PHE A 111 10.25 -19.53 -16.92
N GLY A 112 9.17 -19.17 -17.62
CA GLY A 112 8.18 -18.21 -17.12
C GLY A 112 7.49 -18.67 -15.82
N PRO A 113 7.11 -19.95 -15.65
CA PRO A 113 6.54 -20.46 -14.41
C PRO A 113 7.43 -20.17 -13.19
N GLU A 114 8.73 -20.44 -13.28
CA GLU A 114 9.69 -20.27 -12.19
C GLU A 114 9.88 -18.79 -11.85
N ILE A 115 10.00 -17.93 -12.86
CA ILE A 115 10.16 -16.48 -12.66
C ILE A 115 8.96 -15.92 -11.90
N PHE A 116 7.74 -16.19 -12.38
CA PHE A 116 6.54 -15.65 -11.74
C PHE A 116 6.25 -16.28 -10.38
N ALA A 117 6.55 -17.56 -10.19
CA ALA A 117 6.46 -18.19 -8.87
C ALA A 117 7.46 -17.55 -7.89
N PHE A 118 8.70 -17.29 -8.34
CA PHE A 118 9.70 -16.60 -7.54
C PHE A 118 9.23 -15.19 -7.17
N LEU A 119 8.75 -14.40 -8.13
CA LEU A 119 8.20 -13.06 -7.89
C LEU A 119 7.01 -13.06 -6.92
N ALA A 120 6.16 -14.08 -6.98
CA ALA A 120 5.08 -14.27 -6.02
C ALA A 120 5.63 -14.47 -4.60
N TRP A 121 6.51 -15.43 -4.39
CA TRP A 121 7.10 -15.69 -3.08
C TRP A 121 7.95 -14.54 -2.55
N LEU A 122 8.56 -13.76 -3.46
CA LEU A 122 9.33 -12.58 -3.12
C LEU A 122 8.49 -11.50 -2.41
N GLN A 123 7.15 -11.52 -2.55
CA GLN A 123 6.25 -10.59 -1.86
C GLN A 123 6.26 -10.73 -0.33
N ILE A 124 6.76 -11.85 0.22
CA ILE A 124 6.92 -12.00 1.67
C ILE A 124 7.93 -10.99 2.23
N ILE A 125 8.98 -10.65 1.46
CA ILE A 125 10.00 -9.70 1.91
C ILE A 125 9.39 -8.30 2.16
N PRO A 126 8.78 -7.62 1.16
CA PRO A 126 8.20 -6.30 1.38
C PRO A 126 7.05 -6.33 2.41
N PHE A 127 6.27 -7.41 2.49
CA PHE A 127 5.27 -7.60 3.54
C PHE A 127 5.87 -7.54 4.96
N MET A 128 6.96 -8.26 5.21
CA MET A 128 7.64 -8.24 6.51
C MET A 128 8.30 -6.88 6.79
N LEU A 129 8.82 -6.21 5.76
CA LEU A 129 9.40 -4.87 5.89
C LEU A 129 8.35 -3.83 6.27
N ASP A 130 7.16 -3.83 5.65
CA ASP A 130 6.07 -2.93 6.04
C ASP A 130 5.57 -3.23 7.47
N ILE A 131 5.47 -4.50 7.89
CA ILE A 131 5.10 -4.83 9.28
C ILE A 131 6.10 -4.20 10.25
N TYR A 132 7.39 -4.38 9.99
CA TYR A 132 8.45 -3.80 10.82
C TYR A 132 8.37 -2.26 10.83
N GLU A 133 8.18 -1.64 9.67
CA GLU A 133 8.05 -0.20 9.54
C GLU A 133 6.84 0.34 10.30
N ASN A 134 5.66 -0.26 10.15
CA ASN A 134 4.46 0.17 10.84
C ASN A 134 4.58 0.06 12.36
N ILE A 135 5.22 -1.00 12.87
CA ILE A 135 5.55 -1.13 14.30
C ILE A 135 6.52 -0.02 14.71
N TYR A 136 7.58 0.22 13.93
CA TYR A 136 8.56 1.26 14.19
C TYR A 136 7.91 2.65 14.26
N LEU A 137 7.08 3.02 13.28
CA LEU A 137 6.36 4.29 13.24
C LEU A 137 5.41 4.42 14.44
N LEU A 138 4.62 3.39 14.75
CA LEU A 138 3.73 3.38 15.92
C LEU A 138 4.48 3.64 17.23
N GLN A 139 5.67 3.07 17.41
CA GLN A 139 6.50 3.27 18.60
C GLN A 139 7.13 4.66 18.65
N LYS A 140 7.39 5.26 17.49
CA LYS A 140 8.07 6.55 17.31
C LYS A 140 7.14 7.76 17.26
N LEU A 141 5.82 7.56 17.18
CA LEU A 141 4.81 8.60 17.36
C LEU A 141 4.72 9.05 18.83
N LYS A 142 5.80 9.69 19.31
CA LYS A 142 5.97 10.23 20.66
C LYS A 142 6.60 11.64 20.58
N PRO A 143 6.33 12.51 21.56
CA PRO A 143 6.83 13.88 21.54
C PRO A 143 8.34 14.00 21.69
N ASP A 144 9.02 12.96 22.19
CA ASP A 144 10.46 12.91 22.47
C ASP A 144 11.28 12.27 21.33
N PHE A 145 10.77 12.31 20.10
CA PHE A 145 11.44 11.68 18.95
C PHE A 145 12.83 12.29 18.69
N LYS A 146 13.86 11.48 18.92
CA LYS A 146 15.25 11.86 18.67
C LYS A 146 15.64 11.63 17.22
N LYS A 147 16.45 12.54 16.67
CA LYS A 147 17.04 12.42 15.33
C LYS A 147 17.70 11.05 15.19
N THR A 148 17.41 10.40 14.07
CA THR A 148 18.07 9.16 13.67
C THR A 148 19.43 9.48 13.05
N SER A 149 20.45 8.63 13.25
CA SER A 149 21.77 8.85 12.63
C SER A 149 21.69 8.75 11.11
N ASP A 150 22.54 9.47 10.40
CA ASP A 150 22.51 9.53 8.93
C ASP A 150 22.73 8.15 8.30
N GLU A 151 23.56 7.29 8.92
CA GLU A 151 23.74 5.90 8.49
C GLU A 151 22.48 5.05 8.65
N THR A 152 21.74 5.24 9.75
CA THR A 152 20.47 4.54 9.96
C THR A 152 19.42 5.03 8.97
N PHE A 153 19.38 6.34 8.69
CA PHE A 153 18.51 6.93 7.67
C PHE A 153 18.77 6.38 6.27
N LYS A 154 20.05 6.28 5.83
CA LYS A 154 20.41 5.64 4.54
C LYS A 154 20.01 4.17 4.47
N ARG A 155 20.05 3.45 5.59
CA ARG A 155 19.57 2.06 5.67
C ARG A 155 18.05 2.00 5.49
N MET A 156 17.30 2.89 6.15
CA MET A 156 15.86 3.01 5.96
C MET A 156 15.49 3.30 4.50
N GLN A 157 16.16 4.25 3.85
CA GLN A 157 15.91 4.53 2.42
C GLN A 157 16.13 3.31 1.51
N ARG A 158 17.17 2.50 1.76
CA ARG A 158 17.40 1.26 1.00
C ARG A 158 16.31 0.22 1.24
N VAL A 159 15.86 0.08 2.48
CA VAL A 159 14.73 -0.78 2.83
C VAL A 159 13.48 -0.35 2.06
N GLU A 160 13.18 0.95 2.03
CA GLU A 160 12.05 1.49 1.29
C GLU A 160 12.14 1.24 -0.22
N ILE A 161 13.32 1.41 -0.84
CA ILE A 161 13.53 1.08 -2.26
C ILE A 161 13.18 -0.38 -2.54
N ILE A 162 13.65 -1.30 -1.70
CA ILE A 162 13.39 -2.74 -1.87
C ILE A 162 11.91 -3.04 -1.65
N LYS A 163 11.33 -2.44 -0.60
CA LYS A 163 9.94 -2.62 -0.19
C LYS A 163 8.96 -2.21 -1.28
N TRP A 164 9.20 -1.10 -1.97
CA TRP A 164 8.37 -0.65 -3.09
C TRP A 164 8.78 -1.25 -4.44
N GLY A 165 10.08 -1.47 -4.67
CA GLY A 165 10.61 -1.94 -5.93
C GLY A 165 10.14 -3.36 -6.29
N ILE A 166 10.15 -4.27 -5.31
CA ILE A 166 9.70 -5.67 -5.49
C ILE A 166 8.22 -5.74 -5.92
N PRO A 167 7.24 -5.21 -5.17
CA PRO A 167 5.83 -5.32 -5.53
C PRO A 167 5.50 -4.59 -6.82
N LEU A 168 6.07 -3.39 -7.05
CA LEU A 168 5.83 -2.64 -8.28
C LEU A 168 6.41 -3.37 -9.51
N GLY A 169 7.62 -3.90 -9.41
CA GLY A 169 8.24 -4.68 -10.48
C GLY A 169 7.42 -5.93 -10.80
N SER A 170 7.05 -6.70 -9.78
CA SER A 170 6.18 -7.88 -9.94
C SER A 170 4.84 -7.54 -10.57
N LEU A 171 4.19 -6.46 -10.11
CA LEU A 171 2.89 -6.02 -10.63
C LEU A 171 2.98 -5.62 -12.11
N ILE A 172 3.99 -4.84 -12.50
CA ILE A 172 4.17 -4.39 -13.90
C ILE A 172 4.40 -5.59 -14.81
N LEU A 173 5.29 -6.50 -14.45
CA LEU A 173 5.56 -7.72 -15.22
C LEU A 173 4.31 -8.61 -15.32
N ALA A 174 3.59 -8.75 -14.20
CA ALA A 174 2.38 -9.54 -14.14
C ALA A 174 1.27 -8.96 -15.02
N LEU A 175 0.97 -7.67 -14.90
CA LEU A 175 -0.02 -7.00 -15.74
C LEU A 175 0.35 -7.06 -17.22
N SER A 176 1.62 -6.88 -17.56
CA SER A 176 2.10 -6.99 -18.94
C SER A 176 1.85 -8.40 -19.52
N ALA A 177 2.12 -9.45 -18.73
CA ALA A 177 1.83 -10.81 -19.11
C ALA A 177 0.32 -11.10 -19.24
N VAL A 178 -0.50 -10.58 -18.32
CA VAL A 178 -1.97 -10.70 -18.42
C VAL A 178 -2.47 -10.08 -19.72
N LEU A 179 -2.03 -8.86 -20.03
CA LEU A 179 -2.42 -8.17 -21.27
C LEU A 179 -1.97 -8.93 -22.52
N TYR A 180 -0.73 -9.44 -22.52
CA TYR A 180 -0.23 -10.27 -23.61
C TYR A 180 -1.08 -11.52 -23.85
N PHE A 181 -1.41 -12.27 -22.79
CA PHE A 181 -2.25 -13.45 -22.91
C PHE A 181 -3.69 -13.11 -23.34
N TRP A 182 -4.23 -11.96 -22.92
CA TRP A 182 -5.53 -11.47 -23.38
C TRP A 182 -5.54 -11.16 -24.87
N LEU A 183 -4.54 -10.41 -25.35
CA LEU A 183 -4.43 -10.01 -26.75
C LEU A 183 -4.30 -11.21 -27.70
N ASN A 184 -3.66 -12.29 -27.24
CA ASN A 184 -3.52 -13.53 -28.00
C ASN A 184 -4.68 -14.53 -27.81
N GLY A 185 -5.73 -14.17 -27.06
CA GLY A 185 -6.88 -15.04 -26.83
C GLY A 185 -6.60 -16.28 -25.98
N MET A 186 -5.52 -16.27 -25.19
CA MET A 186 -5.07 -17.40 -24.35
C MET A 186 -5.73 -17.47 -22.96
N TYR A 187 -6.64 -16.53 -22.68
CA TYR A 187 -7.48 -16.55 -21.49
C TYR A 187 -8.86 -17.15 -21.75
N ASP A 188 -9.35 -17.86 -20.74
CA ASP A 188 -10.72 -18.36 -20.73
C ASP A 188 -11.70 -17.17 -20.78
N LYS A 189 -12.78 -17.30 -21.55
CA LYS A 189 -13.88 -16.32 -21.59
C LYS A 189 -14.44 -16.03 -20.19
N GLY A 190 -14.38 -17.00 -19.27
CA GLY A 190 -14.77 -16.81 -17.87
C GLY A 190 -13.92 -15.76 -17.12
N SER A 191 -12.72 -15.42 -17.61
CA SER A 191 -11.87 -14.37 -17.01
C SER A 191 -12.41 -12.95 -17.19
N LEU A 192 -13.22 -12.71 -18.23
CA LEU A 192 -13.85 -11.40 -18.51
C LEU A 192 -14.75 -10.94 -17.36
N LEU A 193 -15.46 -11.88 -16.73
CA LEU A 193 -16.31 -11.59 -15.57
C LEU A 193 -15.51 -10.94 -14.43
N TYR A 194 -14.34 -11.50 -14.12
CA TYR A 194 -13.48 -11.01 -13.05
C TYR A 194 -12.87 -9.64 -13.38
N VAL A 195 -12.53 -9.38 -14.64
CA VAL A 195 -12.13 -8.03 -15.07
C VAL A 195 -13.27 -7.03 -14.89
N GLY A 196 -14.51 -7.41 -15.23
CA GLY A 196 -15.70 -6.61 -14.96
C GLY A 196 -15.87 -6.29 -13.47
N ILE A 197 -15.65 -7.28 -12.60
CA ILE A 197 -15.67 -7.09 -11.13
C ILE A 197 -14.61 -6.07 -10.70
N LEU A 198 -13.35 -6.24 -11.13
CA LEU A 198 -12.25 -5.32 -10.76
C LEU A 198 -12.54 -3.88 -11.21
N ILE A 199 -13.02 -3.70 -12.45
CA ILE A 199 -13.41 -2.38 -12.95
C ILE A 199 -14.56 -1.81 -12.11
N GLY A 200 -15.57 -2.63 -11.80
CA GLY A 200 -16.69 -2.25 -10.94
C GLY A 200 -16.24 -1.79 -9.55
N GLU A 201 -15.33 -2.53 -8.90
CA GLU A 201 -14.75 -2.18 -7.60
C GLU A 201 -13.99 -0.85 -7.66
N VAL A 202 -13.11 -0.67 -8.66
CA VAL A 202 -12.35 0.57 -8.83
C VAL A 202 -13.31 1.76 -9.03
N LEU A 203 -14.29 1.63 -9.93
CA LEU A 203 -15.27 2.68 -10.18
C LEU A 203 -16.10 3.01 -8.93
N PHE A 204 -16.54 1.98 -8.20
CA PHE A 204 -17.29 2.14 -6.96
C PHE A 204 -16.49 2.99 -5.94
N PHE A 205 -15.23 2.63 -5.67
CA PHE A 205 -14.42 3.36 -4.70
C PHE A 205 -14.04 4.77 -5.16
N LEU A 206 -13.84 4.99 -6.47
CA LEU A 206 -13.62 6.33 -7.03
C LEU A 206 -14.85 7.23 -6.86
N LEU A 207 -16.04 6.72 -7.16
CA LEU A 207 -17.30 7.45 -7.00
C LEU A 207 -17.61 7.73 -5.52
N ALA A 208 -17.46 6.72 -4.65
CA ALA A 208 -17.60 6.87 -3.21
C ALA A 208 -16.62 7.93 -2.66
N GLY A 209 -15.37 7.92 -3.13
CA GLY A 209 -14.35 8.92 -2.79
C GLY A 209 -14.77 10.34 -3.13
N LYS A 210 -15.31 10.55 -4.33
CA LYS A 210 -15.82 11.85 -4.81
C LYS A 210 -17.03 12.30 -3.99
N MET A 211 -18.03 11.44 -3.80
CA MET A 211 -19.24 11.76 -3.02
C MET A 211 -18.89 12.13 -1.58
N ALA A 212 -18.03 11.35 -0.93
CA ALA A 212 -17.60 11.61 0.44
C ALA A 212 -16.77 12.90 0.56
N ALA A 213 -16.04 13.32 -0.48
CA ALA A 213 -15.37 14.61 -0.51
C ALA A 213 -16.36 15.78 -0.66
N LYS A 214 -17.41 15.62 -1.47
CA LYS A 214 -18.44 16.63 -1.67
C LYS A 214 -19.24 16.90 -0.39
N LEU A 215 -19.67 15.84 0.31
CA LEU A 215 -20.45 15.96 1.55
C LEU A 215 -19.72 16.73 2.66
N MET A 216 -18.40 16.57 2.78
CA MET A 216 -17.63 17.29 3.79
C MET A 216 -17.34 18.76 3.44
N LYS A 217 -17.48 19.16 2.18
CA LYS A 217 -17.38 20.59 1.81
C LYS A 217 -18.68 21.34 2.07
N ALA A 218 -19.79 20.61 2.26
CA ALA A 218 -21.12 21.16 2.37
C ALA A 218 -21.59 21.34 3.84
N GLY A 219 -20.82 20.85 4.82
CA GLY A 219 -21.07 21.02 6.25
C GLY A 219 -19.87 21.63 6.94
#